data_AF-A0A3C2A701-F1
#
_entry.id   AF-A0A3C2A701-F1
#
_cell.length_a   1.000
_cell.length_b   1.000
_cell.length_c   1.000
_cell.angle_alpha   90.00
_cell.angle_beta   90.00
_cell.angle_gamma   90.00
#
_symmetry.space_group_name_H-M   'P 1'
#
loop_
_entity.id
_entity.type
_entity.pdbx_description
1 polymer ?
#
loop_
_entity_poly.entity_id
_entity_poly.type
_entity_poly.pdbx_seq_one_letter_code
_entity_poly.pdbx_strand_id
1 'polypeptide(L)'
;MARRIDFQVGDEVRHKTFPRTMIVEEIEVSDPQNKNSSVYVHCSWMDANGQKRDKFLLEVLTLISQRELSDHDKWIAVSLIRAIDLDTFKEDFFDQHSWYGYKKETLKGTFTFVDNSTKLSHVPDDVALKNRIAILREAFQRFHDCSGQYLISGSDGWYEHMHRNHLRRFDDPKINKMYEETSQEMNRESTLVQAPFEDYLAFIRQHNLMPLYKKVRAQFLLEEQEAAKG
;
A
#
# COMPACT_ATOMS: atom_id res chain seq x y z
N MET A 1 -26.17 -1.99 13.22
CA MET A 1 -26.00 -1.86 14.68
C MET A 1 -24.78 -0.98 14.92
N ALA A 2 -24.97 0.23 15.44
CA ALA A 2 -23.87 1.10 15.85
C ALA A 2 -23.21 0.48 17.09
N ARG A 3 -21.92 0.12 17.02
CA ARG A 3 -21.17 -0.28 18.21
C ARG A 3 -20.87 0.97 19.03
N ARG A 4 -21.23 0.95 20.31
CA ARG A 4 -20.74 1.93 21.30
C ARG A 4 -19.22 1.80 21.37
N ILE A 5 -18.53 2.92 21.26
CA ILE A 5 -17.09 3.03 21.49
C ILE A 5 -16.95 3.94 22.70
N ASP A 6 -16.26 3.45 23.71
CA ASP A 6 -15.99 4.18 24.94
C ASP A 6 -14.63 4.86 24.79
N PHE A 7 -14.60 6.20 24.87
CA PHE A 7 -13.36 6.97 24.95
C PHE A 7 -12.89 7.02 26.41
N GLN A 8 -11.58 7.16 26.61
CA GLN A 8 -11.00 7.48 27.91
C GLN A 8 -10.21 8.80 27.83
N VAL A 9 -10.18 9.52 28.95
CA VAL A 9 -9.30 10.69 29.08
C VAL A 9 -7.85 10.24 28.95
N GLY A 10 -7.09 10.92 28.09
CA GLY A 10 -5.72 10.59 27.72
C GLY A 10 -5.59 9.88 26.36
N ASP A 11 -6.71 9.46 25.74
CA ASP A 11 -6.66 8.83 24.42
C ASP A 11 -6.16 9.79 23.35
N GLU A 12 -5.31 9.28 22.44
CA GLU A 12 -4.88 10.01 21.25
C GLU A 12 -5.89 9.84 20.12
N VAL A 13 -6.44 10.94 19.64
CA VAL A 13 -7.43 10.97 18.56
C VAL A 13 -6.96 11.86 17.42
N ARG A 14 -7.18 11.42 16.18
CA ARG A 14 -6.80 12.17 14.97
C ARG A 14 -8.05 12.62 14.23
N HIS A 15 -8.16 13.93 13.98
CA HIS A 15 -9.26 14.46 13.20
C HIS A 15 -9.07 14.15 11.70
N LYS A 16 -10.15 13.94 10.96
CA LYS A 16 -10.07 13.63 9.51
C LYS A 16 -9.47 14.76 8.67
N THR A 17 -9.74 16.01 9.04
CA THR A 17 -9.26 17.19 8.31
C THR A 17 -8.11 17.91 9.01
N PHE A 18 -7.80 17.52 10.25
CA PHE A 18 -6.74 18.17 11.02
C PHE A 18 -5.56 17.21 11.15
N PRO A 19 -4.39 17.52 10.57
CA PRO A 19 -3.28 16.58 10.48
C PRO A 19 -2.58 16.31 11.83
N ARG A 20 -3.00 16.97 12.91
CA ARG A 20 -2.41 16.86 14.25
C ARG A 20 -3.11 15.82 15.11
N THR A 21 -2.33 15.11 15.91
CA THR A 21 -2.83 14.28 17.01
C THR A 21 -3.40 15.19 18.10
N MET A 22 -4.60 14.86 18.57
CA MET A 22 -5.28 15.52 19.67
C MET A 22 -5.36 14.55 20.85
N ILE A 23 -5.38 15.09 22.07
CA ILE A 23 -5.54 14.32 23.30
C ILE A 23 -6.94 14.54 23.84
N VAL A 24 -7.65 13.47 24.20
CA VAL A 24 -8.93 13.55 24.90
C VAL A 24 -8.67 14.03 26.32
N GLU A 25 -9.20 15.19 26.67
CA GLU A 25 -9.02 15.79 28.01
C GLU A 25 -10.24 15.55 28.89
N GLU A 26 -11.43 15.55 28.30
CA GLU A 26 -12.68 15.45 29.03
C GLU A 26 -13.80 14.88 28.16
N ILE A 27 -14.70 14.12 28.77
CA ILE A 27 -15.87 13.52 28.13
C ILE A 27 -17.09 13.92 28.94
N GLU A 28 -17.98 14.69 28.32
CA GLU A 28 -19.24 15.13 28.93
C GLU A 28 -20.43 14.37 28.32
N VAL A 29 -21.37 13.95 29.17
CA VAL A 29 -22.62 13.32 28.73
C VAL A 29 -23.76 14.24 29.14
N SER A 30 -24.55 14.71 28.17
CA SER A 30 -25.58 15.73 28.41
C SER A 30 -26.67 15.30 29.39
N ASP A 31 -26.98 14.00 29.42
CA ASP A 31 -27.88 13.38 30.40
C ASP A 31 -27.45 11.90 30.60
N PRO A 32 -26.77 11.58 31.71
CA PRO A 32 -26.27 10.23 31.98
C PRO A 32 -27.37 9.16 32.12
N GLN A 33 -28.62 9.55 32.41
CA GLN A 33 -29.73 8.62 32.59
C GLN A 33 -30.50 8.36 31.29
N ASN A 34 -30.32 9.20 30.28
CA ASN A 34 -30.94 9.05 28.97
C ASN A 34 -30.01 8.31 28.00
N LYS A 35 -30.44 7.14 27.49
CA LYS A 35 -29.65 6.34 26.54
C LYS A 35 -29.42 7.02 25.18
N ASN A 36 -30.17 8.08 24.88
CA ASN A 36 -30.06 8.87 23.65
C ASN A 36 -29.39 10.23 23.88
N SER A 37 -28.72 10.43 25.02
CA SER A 37 -28.01 11.68 25.29
C SER A 37 -26.81 11.86 24.37
N SER A 38 -26.50 13.12 24.09
CA SER A 38 -25.32 13.48 23.31
C SER A 38 -24.08 13.35 24.19
N VAL A 39 -23.02 12.77 23.62
CA VAL A 39 -21.69 12.69 24.23
C VAL A 39 -20.80 13.72 23.56
N TYR A 40 -20.19 14.59 24.37
CA TYR A 40 -19.23 15.59 23.93
C TYR A 40 -17.83 15.16 24.35
N VAL A 41 -16.90 15.16 23.40
CA VAL A 41 -15.50 14.80 23.66
C VAL A 41 -14.65 16.05 23.47
N HIS A 42 -14.07 16.54 24.54
CA HIS A 42 -13.18 17.70 24.54
C HIS A 42 -11.76 17.24 24.29
N CYS A 43 -11.17 17.76 23.22
CA CYS A 43 -9.81 17.43 22.83
C CYS A 43 -8.93 18.68 22.82
N SER A 44 -7.65 18.51 23.14
CA SER A 44 -6.61 19.53 23.03
C SER A 44 -5.50 19.09 22.08
N TRP A 45 -4.69 20.04 21.59
CA TRP A 45 -3.43 19.73 20.92
C TRP A 45 -2.40 20.82 21.16
N MET A 46 -1.13 20.53 20.87
CA MET A 46 -0.05 21.51 20.93
C MET A 46 0.16 22.15 19.55
N ASP A 47 0.18 23.48 19.50
CA ASP A 47 0.52 24.21 18.28
C ASP A 47 2.04 24.17 17.99
N ALA A 48 2.45 24.68 16.83
CA ALA A 48 3.87 24.67 16.42
C ALA A 48 4.77 25.51 17.34
N ASN A 49 4.18 26.40 18.15
CA ASN A 49 4.87 27.24 19.11
C ASN A 49 4.84 26.63 20.52
N GLY A 50 4.37 25.39 20.66
CA GLY A 50 4.25 24.71 21.95
C GLY A 50 3.13 25.27 22.83
N GLN A 51 2.17 26.01 22.27
CA GLN A 51 1.00 26.46 23.05
C GLN A 51 -0.12 25.42 22.94
N LYS A 52 -0.71 25.05 24.08
CA LYS A 52 -1.91 24.22 24.14
C LYS A 52 -3.08 25.00 23.52
N ARG A 53 -3.77 24.38 22.56
CA ARG A 53 -4.98 24.90 21.96
C ARG A 53 -6.14 24.02 22.41
N ASP A 54 -7.12 24.67 23.02
CA ASP A 54 -8.31 24.02 23.57
C ASP A 54 -9.56 24.41 22.78
N LYS A 55 -10.53 23.50 22.76
CA LYS A 55 -11.91 23.65 22.26
C LYS A 55 -12.09 23.50 20.74
N PHE A 56 -12.28 22.25 20.33
CA PHE A 56 -13.10 21.94 19.16
C PHE A 56 -14.43 21.35 19.63
N LEU A 57 -15.55 21.91 19.18
CA LEU A 57 -16.85 21.24 19.24
C LEU A 57 -16.91 20.29 18.05
N LEU A 58 -16.75 19.01 18.35
CA LEU A 58 -16.48 17.97 17.39
C LEU A 58 -17.79 17.38 16.84
N GLU A 59 -18.67 18.21 16.27
CA GLU A 59 -19.97 17.76 15.75
C GLU A 59 -19.87 16.81 14.54
N VAL A 60 -18.67 16.57 13.98
CA VAL A 60 -18.50 15.70 12.79
C VAL A 60 -17.23 14.83 12.86
N LEU A 61 -17.03 14.06 13.94
CA LEU A 61 -16.22 12.85 13.83
C LEU A 61 -17.10 11.68 13.38
N THR A 62 -17.07 11.36 12.08
CA THR A 62 -17.36 9.98 11.65
C THR A 62 -16.18 9.11 12.09
N LEU A 63 -16.33 8.42 13.22
CA LEU A 63 -15.40 7.36 13.61
C LEU A 63 -15.35 6.29 12.50
N ILE A 64 -14.17 6.07 11.93
CA ILE A 64 -13.92 4.86 11.15
C ILE A 64 -13.72 3.75 12.19
N SER A 65 -14.76 3.00 12.52
CA SER A 65 -14.58 1.77 13.29
C SER A 65 -13.59 0.90 12.51
N GLN A 66 -12.42 0.61 13.08
CA GLN A 66 -11.57 -0.46 12.53
C GLN A 66 -12.36 -1.75 12.72
N ARG A 67 -13.09 -2.16 11.68
CA ARG A 67 -13.71 -3.48 11.65
C ARG A 67 -12.55 -4.46 11.75
N GLU A 68 -12.58 -5.29 12.78
CA GLU A 68 -11.61 -6.36 12.89
C GLU A 68 -11.73 -7.25 11.66
N LEU A 69 -10.61 -7.43 10.96
CA LEU A 69 -10.57 -8.29 9.78
C LEU A 69 -10.77 -9.74 10.22
N SER A 70 -11.47 -10.51 9.39
CA SER A 70 -11.51 -11.96 9.56
C SER A 70 -10.10 -12.54 9.38
N ASP A 71 -9.80 -13.69 10.00
CA ASP A 71 -8.50 -14.33 9.80
C ASP A 71 -8.25 -14.71 8.33
N HIS A 72 -9.34 -15.00 7.60
CA HIS A 72 -9.34 -15.17 6.15
C HIS A 72 -8.85 -13.90 5.42
N ASP A 73 -9.46 -12.74 5.70
CA ASP A 73 -9.05 -11.47 5.09
C ASP A 73 -7.62 -11.07 5.47
N LYS A 74 -7.22 -11.28 6.73
CA LYS A 74 -5.83 -11.05 7.18
C LYS A 74 -4.86 -11.91 6.37
N TRP A 75 -5.19 -13.19 6.18
CA TRP A 75 -4.37 -14.11 5.41
C TRP A 75 -4.30 -13.71 3.93
N ILE A 76 -5.42 -13.33 3.30
CA ILE A 76 -5.43 -12.84 1.92
C ILE A 76 -4.54 -11.61 1.77
N ALA A 77 -4.70 -10.63 2.68
CA ALA A 77 -3.98 -9.37 2.62
C ALA A 77 -2.45 -9.57 2.62
N VAL A 78 -1.95 -10.48 3.45
CA VAL A 78 -0.51 -10.77 3.50
C VAL A 78 -0.06 -11.72 2.39
N SER A 79 -0.91 -12.66 1.97
CA SER A 79 -0.54 -13.70 1.00
C SER A 79 -0.41 -13.14 -0.41
N LEU A 80 -1.17 -12.09 -0.75
CA LEU A 80 -1.06 -11.43 -2.05
C LEU A 80 0.30 -10.73 -2.24
N ILE A 81 0.86 -10.16 -1.18
CA ILE A 81 2.14 -9.44 -1.23
C ILE A 81 3.34 -10.29 -0.79
N ARG A 82 3.15 -11.58 -0.49
CA ARG A 82 4.22 -12.44 0.06
C ARG A 82 5.44 -12.58 -0.87
N ALA A 83 5.21 -12.48 -2.17
CA ALA A 83 6.25 -12.53 -3.20
C ALA A 83 6.96 -11.19 -3.42
N ILE A 84 6.50 -10.11 -2.77
CA ILE A 84 7.11 -8.79 -2.80
C ILE A 84 7.99 -8.64 -1.55
N ASP A 85 9.27 -8.37 -1.72
CA ASP A 85 10.16 -7.99 -0.62
C ASP A 85 9.91 -6.54 -0.22
N LEU A 86 9.11 -6.30 0.81
CA LEU A 86 8.74 -4.94 1.21
C LEU A 86 9.95 -4.10 1.67
N ASP A 87 11.06 -4.73 2.05
CA ASP A 87 12.25 -4.03 2.53
C ASP A 87 13.03 -3.39 1.37
N THR A 88 13.05 -4.03 0.19
CA THR A 88 13.79 -3.52 -0.99
C THR A 88 12.90 -3.06 -2.14
N PHE A 89 11.62 -3.41 -2.14
CA PHE A 89 10.73 -3.15 -3.28
C PHE A 89 10.64 -1.68 -3.65
N LYS A 90 10.64 -0.77 -2.66
CA LYS A 90 10.54 0.66 -2.95
C LYS A 90 11.73 1.14 -3.77
N GLU A 91 12.93 0.77 -3.36
CA GLU A 91 14.17 1.13 -4.05
C GLU A 91 14.22 0.44 -5.42
N ASP A 92 13.88 -0.85 -5.48
CA ASP A 92 14.00 -1.68 -6.68
C ASP A 92 12.93 -1.41 -7.75
N PHE A 93 11.81 -0.78 -7.38
CA PHE A 93 10.68 -0.54 -8.30
C PHE A 93 10.39 0.94 -8.54
N PHE A 94 10.37 1.78 -7.49
CA PHE A 94 9.99 3.19 -7.62
C PHE A 94 11.19 4.11 -7.80
N ASP A 95 12.29 3.85 -7.09
CA ASP A 95 13.51 4.66 -7.21
C ASP A 95 14.38 4.21 -8.41
N GLN A 96 14.09 3.02 -8.95
CA GLN A 96 14.74 2.47 -10.13
C GLN A 96 14.26 3.19 -11.40
N HIS A 97 15.18 3.85 -12.09
CA HIS A 97 14.88 4.46 -13.38
C HIS A 97 14.82 3.39 -14.49
N SER A 98 13.73 3.35 -15.25
CA SER A 98 13.45 2.34 -16.30
C SER A 98 14.57 2.19 -17.34
N TRP A 99 15.34 3.25 -17.56
CA TRP A 99 16.57 3.26 -18.35
C TRP A 99 17.51 2.10 -17.99
N TYR A 100 17.71 1.83 -16.70
CA TYR A 100 18.61 0.77 -16.24
C TYR A 100 17.95 -0.61 -16.20
N GLY A 101 16.64 -0.68 -16.43
CA GLY A 101 15.84 -1.89 -16.33
C GLY A 101 15.32 -2.16 -14.93
N TYR A 102 14.66 -3.31 -14.75
CA TYR A 102 14.06 -3.75 -13.50
C TYR A 102 14.57 -5.13 -13.12
N LYS A 103 14.74 -5.41 -11.82
CA LYS A 103 15.09 -6.76 -11.36
C LYS A 103 13.95 -7.73 -11.67
N LYS A 104 14.29 -8.93 -12.15
CA LYS A 104 13.31 -9.99 -12.47
C LYS A 104 12.50 -10.38 -11.22
N GLU A 105 13.13 -10.45 -10.06
CA GLU A 105 12.46 -10.79 -8.80
C GLU A 105 11.43 -9.74 -8.40
N THR A 106 11.78 -8.45 -8.50
CA THR A 106 10.87 -7.33 -8.24
C THR A 106 9.64 -7.40 -9.13
N LEU A 107 9.82 -7.59 -10.45
CA LEU A 107 8.68 -7.74 -11.37
C LEU A 107 7.89 -9.02 -11.10
N LYS A 108 8.55 -10.15 -10.81
CA LYS A 108 7.90 -11.42 -10.47
C LYS A 108 6.96 -11.28 -9.28
N GLY A 109 7.34 -10.51 -8.25
CA GLY A 109 6.47 -10.20 -7.11
C GLY A 109 5.16 -9.53 -7.55
N THR A 110 5.25 -8.53 -8.43
CA THR A 110 4.07 -7.82 -8.96
C THR A 110 3.20 -8.70 -9.85
N PHE A 111 3.78 -9.55 -10.71
CA PHE A 111 3.04 -10.53 -11.51
C PHE A 111 2.32 -11.55 -10.63
N THR A 112 2.99 -12.03 -9.58
CA THR A 112 2.42 -12.98 -8.62
C THR A 112 1.24 -12.37 -7.86
N PHE A 113 1.31 -11.08 -7.53
CA PHE A 113 0.18 -10.36 -6.94
C PHE A 113 -1.02 -10.37 -7.88
N VAL A 114 -0.82 -9.98 -9.15
CA VAL A 114 -1.89 -9.94 -10.15
C VAL A 114 -2.51 -11.33 -10.32
N ASP A 115 -1.71 -12.36 -10.58
CA ASP A 115 -2.19 -13.73 -10.75
C ASP A 115 -3.00 -14.21 -9.53
N ASN A 116 -2.44 -14.07 -8.32
CA ASN A 116 -3.13 -14.52 -7.11
C ASN A 116 -4.41 -13.74 -6.82
N SER A 117 -4.44 -12.43 -7.09
CA SER A 117 -5.62 -11.58 -6.86
C SER A 117 -6.82 -11.91 -7.75
N THR A 118 -6.64 -12.73 -8.80
CA THR A 118 -7.74 -13.24 -9.64
C THR A 118 -8.30 -14.56 -9.14
N LYS A 119 -7.61 -15.26 -8.24
CA LYS A 119 -8.02 -16.57 -7.72
C LYS A 119 -9.17 -16.42 -6.72
N LEU A 120 -10.14 -17.33 -6.79
CA LEU A 120 -11.28 -17.35 -5.85
C LEU A 120 -10.84 -17.46 -4.39
N SER A 121 -9.74 -18.16 -4.10
CA SER A 121 -9.16 -18.28 -2.76
C SER A 121 -8.63 -16.96 -2.18
N HIS A 122 -8.51 -15.93 -3.01
CA HIS A 122 -8.03 -14.60 -2.64
C HIS A 122 -9.11 -13.52 -2.78
N VAL A 123 -10.38 -13.90 -2.71
CA VAL A 123 -11.50 -12.96 -2.62
C VAL A 123 -11.77 -12.64 -1.15
N PRO A 124 -11.53 -11.39 -0.71
CA PRO A 124 -11.84 -10.99 0.67
C PRO A 124 -13.33 -10.70 0.85
N ASP A 125 -13.79 -10.88 2.09
CA ASP A 125 -15.11 -10.49 2.53
C ASP A 125 -15.16 -8.99 2.88
N ASP A 126 -14.03 -8.43 3.32
CA ASP A 126 -13.91 -7.01 3.60
C ASP A 126 -13.90 -6.16 2.32
N VAL A 127 -14.87 -5.26 2.19
CA VAL A 127 -15.07 -4.40 1.01
C VAL A 127 -13.90 -3.42 0.82
N ALA A 128 -13.31 -2.90 1.91
CA ALA A 128 -12.20 -1.97 1.80
C ALA A 128 -10.96 -2.70 1.27
N LEU A 129 -10.63 -3.87 1.81
CA LEU A 129 -9.57 -4.73 1.30
C LEU A 129 -9.81 -5.11 -0.17
N LYS A 130 -11.04 -5.50 -0.52
CA LYS A 130 -11.42 -5.84 -1.90
C LYS A 130 -11.13 -4.71 -2.88
N ASN A 131 -11.53 -3.50 -2.52
CA ASN A 131 -11.31 -2.32 -3.37
C ASN A 131 -9.83 -2.00 -3.51
N ARG A 132 -9.05 -2.08 -2.43
CA ARG A 132 -7.60 -1.86 -2.46
C ARG A 132 -6.87 -2.88 -3.33
N ILE A 133 -7.24 -4.16 -3.23
CA ILE A 133 -6.71 -5.21 -4.11
C ILE A 133 -7.02 -4.89 -5.57
N ALA A 134 -8.26 -4.51 -5.89
CA ALA A 134 -8.66 -4.22 -7.25
C ALA A 134 -7.88 -3.04 -7.85
N ILE A 135 -7.72 -1.94 -7.10
CA ILE A 135 -6.98 -0.74 -7.54
C ILE A 135 -5.50 -1.08 -7.75
N LEU A 136 -4.87 -1.78 -6.80
CA LEU A 136 -3.46 -2.15 -6.91
C LEU A 136 -3.22 -3.15 -8.06
N ARG A 137 -4.13 -4.11 -8.24
CA ARG A 137 -4.09 -5.05 -9.36
C ARG A 137 -4.15 -4.32 -10.70
N GLU A 138 -5.07 -3.38 -10.85
CA GLU A 138 -5.19 -2.60 -12.08
C GLU A 138 -3.91 -1.81 -12.36
N ALA A 139 -3.33 -1.18 -11.34
CA ALA A 139 -2.08 -0.45 -11.48
C ALA A 139 -0.92 -1.37 -11.91
N PHE A 140 -0.77 -2.54 -11.27
CA PHE A 140 0.23 -3.52 -11.70
C PHE A 140 -0.03 -4.05 -13.11
N GLN A 141 -1.29 -4.32 -13.48
CA GLN A 141 -1.62 -4.81 -14.82
C GLN A 141 -1.24 -3.79 -15.90
N ARG A 142 -1.55 -2.50 -15.70
CA ARG A 142 -1.15 -1.44 -16.64
C ARG A 142 0.37 -1.35 -16.78
N PHE A 143 1.08 -1.41 -15.64
CA PHE A 143 2.53 -1.46 -15.65
C PHE A 143 3.03 -2.70 -16.40
N HIS A 144 2.43 -3.87 -16.21
CA HIS A 144 2.79 -5.10 -16.91
C HIS A 144 2.58 -4.99 -18.42
N ASP A 145 1.43 -4.47 -18.85
CA ASP A 145 1.09 -4.27 -20.26
C ASP A 145 2.07 -3.30 -20.94
N CYS A 146 2.51 -2.26 -20.23
CA CYS A 146 3.54 -1.34 -20.68
C CYS A 146 4.92 -2.02 -20.70
N SER A 147 5.28 -2.74 -19.64
CA SER A 147 6.56 -3.43 -19.52
C SER A 147 6.75 -4.52 -20.58
N GLY A 148 5.69 -5.23 -20.96
CA GLY A 148 5.74 -6.26 -21.99
C GLY A 148 6.00 -5.70 -23.40
N GLN A 149 5.75 -4.40 -23.61
CA GLN A 149 6.05 -3.72 -24.87
C GLN A 149 7.50 -3.24 -24.93
N TYR A 150 8.08 -2.84 -23.80
CA TYR A 150 9.35 -2.11 -23.78
C TYR A 150 10.51 -2.85 -23.13
N LEU A 151 10.24 -3.87 -22.31
CA LEU A 151 11.26 -4.65 -21.62
C LEU A 151 11.44 -6.03 -22.27
N ILE A 152 12.68 -6.48 -22.31
CA ILE A 152 13.09 -7.82 -22.70
C ILE A 152 13.91 -8.46 -21.59
N SER A 153 13.94 -9.79 -21.54
CA SER A 153 14.80 -10.49 -20.59
C SER A 153 16.27 -10.20 -20.92
N GLY A 154 16.96 -9.48 -20.03
CA GLY A 154 18.39 -9.22 -20.09
C GLY A 154 19.23 -10.28 -19.36
N SER A 155 20.52 -9.97 -19.21
CA SER A 155 21.47 -10.77 -18.42
C SER A 155 21.29 -10.61 -16.91
N ASP A 156 21.84 -11.54 -16.14
CA ASP A 156 22.07 -11.42 -14.69
C ASP A 156 20.86 -11.04 -13.83
N GLY A 157 19.67 -11.58 -14.15
CA GLY A 157 18.48 -11.38 -13.32
C GLY A 157 17.76 -10.05 -13.55
N TRP A 158 18.01 -9.38 -14.67
CA TRP A 158 17.35 -8.11 -15.02
C TRP A 158 16.47 -8.21 -16.26
N TYR A 159 15.39 -7.43 -16.27
CA TYR A 159 14.68 -7.00 -17.47
C TYR A 159 15.29 -5.70 -17.95
N GLU A 160 15.68 -5.66 -19.22
CA GLU A 160 16.32 -4.50 -19.84
C GLU A 160 15.42 -3.92 -20.92
N HIS A 161 15.56 -2.63 -21.16
CA HIS A 161 14.79 -1.99 -22.21
C HIS A 161 15.21 -2.50 -23.60
N MET A 162 14.25 -2.85 -24.45
CA MET A 162 14.48 -3.41 -25.78
C MET A 162 15.40 -2.56 -26.67
N HIS A 163 15.34 -1.23 -26.54
CA HIS A 163 16.14 -0.30 -27.33
C HIS A 163 17.57 -0.09 -26.79
N ARG A 164 17.86 -0.51 -25.55
CA ARG A 164 19.17 -0.33 -24.91
C ARG A 164 20.31 -0.99 -25.68
N ASN A 165 20.06 -2.18 -26.23
CA ASN A 165 21.07 -2.92 -27.01
C ASN A 165 21.32 -2.31 -28.40
N HIS A 166 20.38 -1.50 -28.92
CA HIS A 166 20.56 -0.79 -30.18
C HIS A 166 21.45 0.46 -30.03
N LEU A 167 21.48 1.08 -28.84
CA LEU A 167 22.34 2.23 -28.53
C LEU A 167 23.84 1.89 -28.57
N ARG A 168 24.21 0.64 -28.26
CA ARG A 168 25.61 0.19 -28.32
C ARG A 168 26.16 0.10 -29.75
N ARG A 169 25.31 0.22 -30.78
CA ARG A 169 25.71 -0.03 -32.17
C ARG A 169 25.57 1.17 -33.11
N PHE A 170 24.76 2.19 -32.79
CA PHE A 170 24.61 3.38 -33.64
C PHE A 170 24.20 4.61 -32.81
N ASP A 171 24.91 5.72 -32.99
CA ASP A 171 24.50 7.08 -32.56
C ASP A 171 23.32 7.58 -33.43
N ASP A 172 22.22 6.84 -33.47
CA ASP A 172 21.02 7.23 -34.22
C ASP A 172 20.13 8.10 -33.31
N PRO A 173 19.96 9.41 -33.60
CA PRO A 173 19.13 10.30 -32.79
C PRO A 173 17.68 9.83 -32.68
N LYS A 174 17.17 9.07 -33.66
CA LYS A 174 15.82 8.51 -33.64
C LYS A 174 15.68 7.37 -32.64
N ILE A 175 16.70 6.52 -32.51
CA ILE A 175 16.71 5.42 -31.52
C ILE A 175 16.85 6.00 -30.11
N ASN A 176 17.71 7.01 -29.93
CA ASN A 176 17.86 7.70 -28.65
C ASN A 176 16.54 8.34 -28.21
N LYS A 177 15.88 9.08 -29.10
CA LYS A 177 14.58 9.69 -28.83
C LYS A 177 13.51 8.65 -28.47
N MET A 178 13.42 7.57 -29.23
CA MET A 178 12.45 6.49 -28.96
C MET A 178 12.69 5.86 -27.60
N TYR A 179 13.96 5.63 -27.23
CA TYR A 179 14.33 5.08 -25.94
C TYR A 179 14.04 6.03 -24.77
N GLU A 180 14.26 7.34 -24.95
CA GLU A 180 13.88 8.36 -23.96
C GLU A 180 12.36 8.40 -23.74
N GLU A 181 11.58 8.46 -24.82
CA GLU A 181 10.11 8.51 -24.76
C GLU A 181 9.53 7.26 -24.08
N THR A 182 10.02 6.07 -24.46
CA THR A 182 9.56 4.79 -23.88
C THR A 182 10.03 4.61 -22.43
N SER A 183 11.22 5.09 -22.07
CA SER A 183 11.68 5.11 -20.68
C SER A 183 10.85 6.07 -19.82
N GLN A 184 10.49 7.24 -20.34
CA GLN A 184 9.61 8.20 -19.65
C GLN A 184 8.22 7.60 -19.40
N GLU A 185 7.64 6.92 -20.40
CA GLU A 185 6.34 6.26 -20.23
C GLU A 185 6.41 5.13 -19.19
N MET A 186 7.46 4.30 -19.22
CA MET A 186 7.67 3.27 -18.18
C MET A 186 7.80 3.87 -16.77
N ASN A 187 8.53 4.98 -16.62
CA ASN A 187 8.66 5.66 -15.33
C ASN A 187 7.33 6.25 -14.86
N ARG A 188 6.54 6.79 -15.79
CA ARG A 188 5.18 7.27 -15.51
C ARG A 188 4.30 6.14 -15.00
N GLU A 189 4.27 5.00 -15.68
CA GLU A 189 3.48 3.85 -15.26
C GLU A 189 3.94 3.31 -13.89
N SER A 190 5.26 3.24 -13.63
CA SER A 190 5.78 2.89 -12.28
C SER A 190 5.29 3.88 -11.22
N THR A 191 5.32 5.19 -11.50
CA THR A 191 4.84 6.22 -10.57
C THR A 191 3.34 6.06 -10.27
N LEU A 192 2.53 5.65 -11.26
CA LEU A 192 1.10 5.41 -11.06
C LEU A 192 0.79 4.22 -10.15
N VAL A 193 1.75 3.31 -9.94
CA VAL A 193 1.64 2.19 -8.99
C VAL A 193 1.87 2.63 -7.55
N GLN A 194 2.63 3.71 -7.32
CA GLN A 194 3.11 4.10 -6.00
C GLN A 194 1.96 4.36 -5.02
N ALA A 195 1.01 5.22 -5.39
CA ALA A 195 -0.10 5.57 -4.49
C ALA A 195 -1.00 4.36 -4.13
N PRO A 196 -1.44 3.51 -5.09
CA PRO A 196 -2.12 2.26 -4.78
C PRO A 196 -1.34 1.33 -3.85
N PHE A 197 -0.02 1.22 -4.04
CA PHE A 197 0.82 0.35 -3.24
C PHE A 197 0.99 0.87 -1.81
N GLU A 198 1.24 2.18 -1.64
CA GLU A 198 1.34 2.81 -0.33
C GLU A 198 0.02 2.74 0.44
N ASP A 199 -1.12 2.88 -0.25
CA ASP A 199 -2.45 2.75 0.31
C ASP A 199 -2.74 1.30 0.78
N TYR A 200 -2.34 0.30 -0.01
CA TYR A 200 -2.39 -1.10 0.39
C TYR A 200 -1.51 -1.38 1.62
N LEU A 201 -0.28 -0.86 1.62
CA LEU A 201 0.65 -1.04 2.74
C LEU A 201 0.17 -0.30 4.01
N ALA A 202 -0.46 0.86 3.86
CA ALA A 202 -1.10 1.57 4.96
C ALA A 202 -2.21 0.73 5.58
N PHE A 203 -3.00 0.01 4.79
CA PHE A 203 -4.00 -0.92 5.28
C PHE A 203 -3.36 -2.08 6.08
N ILE A 204 -2.30 -2.70 5.58
CA ILE A 204 -1.55 -3.75 6.28
C ILE A 204 -1.04 -3.25 7.65
N ARG A 205 -0.50 -2.02 7.69
CA ARG A 205 -0.02 -1.40 8.93
C ARG A 205 -1.15 -1.05 9.90
N GLN A 206 -2.24 -0.48 9.38
CA GLN A 206 -3.42 -0.11 10.15
C GLN A 206 -4.02 -1.31 10.89
N HIS A 207 -3.98 -2.49 10.27
CA HIS A 207 -4.47 -3.73 10.86
C HIS A 207 -3.38 -4.57 11.56
N ASN A 208 -2.19 -4.01 11.79
CA ASN A 208 -1.06 -4.66 12.45
C ASN A 208 -0.69 -6.03 11.84
N LEU A 209 -0.73 -6.14 10.50
CA LEU A 209 -0.49 -7.39 9.78
C LEU A 209 0.97 -7.63 9.40
N MET A 210 1.87 -6.69 9.70
CA MET A 210 3.32 -6.83 9.42
C MET A 210 3.96 -8.08 10.05
N PRO A 211 3.67 -8.47 11.31
CA PRO A 211 4.20 -9.71 11.87
C PRO A 211 3.72 -10.96 11.13
N LEU A 212 2.46 -10.95 10.67
CA LEU A 212 1.91 -12.06 9.89
C LEU A 212 2.54 -12.11 8.49
N TYR A 213 2.70 -10.97 7.82
CA TYR A 213 3.42 -10.87 6.55
C TYR A 213 4.82 -11.48 6.63
N LYS A 214 5.61 -11.12 7.65
CA LYS A 214 6.97 -11.67 7.83
C LYS A 214 6.98 -13.19 7.92
N LYS A 215 6.00 -13.78 8.63
CA LYS A 215 5.85 -15.24 8.73
C LYS A 215 5.49 -15.88 7.38
N VAL A 216 4.49 -15.32 6.69
CA VAL A 216 4.03 -15.84 5.38
C VAL A 216 5.12 -15.70 4.32
N ARG A 217 5.88 -14.61 4.31
CA ARG A 217 7.01 -14.44 3.41
C ARG A 217 8.15 -15.41 3.69
N ALA A 218 8.51 -15.61 4.96
CA ALA A 218 9.54 -16.59 5.31
C ALA A 218 9.18 -17.99 4.82
N GLN A 219 7.92 -18.39 4.97
CA GLN A 219 7.40 -19.65 4.44
C GLN A 219 7.48 -19.71 2.91
N PHE A 220 7.07 -18.63 2.22
CA PHE A 220 7.14 -18.54 0.76
C PHE A 220 8.59 -18.70 0.24
N LEU A 221 9.58 -18.09 0.90
CA LEU A 221 10.99 -18.23 0.50
C LEU A 221 11.51 -19.66 0.68
N LEU A 222 11.05 -20.38 1.70
CA LEU A 222 11.38 -21.81 1.86
C LEU A 222 10.78 -22.64 0.72
N GLU A 223 9.51 -22.39 0.37
CA GLU A 223 8.82 -23.05 -0.75
C GLU A 223 9.56 -22.82 -2.08
N GLU A 224 10.05 -21.60 -2.34
CA GLU A 224 10.83 -21.32 -3.55
C GLU A 224 12.19 -22.03 -3.56
N GLN A 225 12.87 -22.11 -2.43
CA GLN A 225 14.15 -22.82 -2.31
C GLN A 225 14.00 -24.32 -2.50
N GLU A 226 12.91 -24.90 -2.02
CA GLU A 226 12.60 -26.32 -2.22
C GLU A 226 12.25 -26.60 -3.67
N ALA A 227 11.43 -25.75 -4.30
CA ALA A 227 11.07 -25.87 -5.71
C ALA A 227 12.28 -25.76 -6.65
N ALA A 228 13.30 -24.97 -6.28
CA ALA A 228 14.53 -24.81 -7.07
C ALA A 228 15.52 -25.99 -6.94
N LYS A 229 15.32 -26.89 -5.95
CA LYS A 229 16.18 -28.06 -5.72
C LYS A 229 15.63 -29.36 -6.34
N GLY A 230 14.39 -29.36 -6.81
CA GLY A 230 13.75 -30.48 -7.52
C GLY A 230 13.79 -30.29 -9.03
#